data_AF-A0A0N0PBR8-F1
#
_entry.id   AF-A0A0N0PBR8-F1
#
_cell.length_a   1.000
_cell.length_b   1.000
_cell.length_c   1.000
_cell.angle_alpha   90.00
_cell.angle_beta   90.00
_cell.angle_gamma   90.00
#
_symmetry.space_group_name_H-M   'P 1'
#
loop_
_entity.id
_entity.type
_entity.pdbx_description
1 polymer ?
#
loop_
_entity_poly.entity_id
_entity_poly.type
_entity_poly.pdbx_seq_one_letter_code
_entity_poly.pdbx_strand_id
1 'polypeptide(L)'
;MSNEYNLKLNCNAFFCPYSNQDAKAAYKSGEIRDPSPPITLATIKRKLKESMIFDYEDPSLNDREKKELSKLFDAVEIMTTARARQPFNVQNMFSSLRLVERAVKKQLKEGQISESLASKFKWDKLSNRQKRDKPMYYLDVARDSVHVGLKKNK
;
A
#
# COMPACT_ATOMS: atom_id res chain seq x y z
N MET A 1 41.56 -49.33 -31.23
CA MET A 1 41.71 -49.78 -29.83
C MET A 1 41.40 -48.60 -28.93
N SER A 2 40.19 -48.56 -28.38
CA SER A 2 39.76 -47.49 -27.48
C SER A 2 39.48 -48.12 -26.13
N ASN A 3 40.43 -48.03 -25.20
CA ASN A 3 40.26 -48.48 -23.82
C ASN A 3 40.19 -47.29 -22.87
N GLU A 4 39.05 -47.23 -22.18
CA GLU A 4 38.87 -46.97 -20.75
C GLU A 4 39.83 -46.02 -20.04
N TYR A 5 39.29 -44.94 -19.43
CA TYR A 5 39.65 -44.59 -18.05
C TYR A 5 38.47 -44.02 -17.25
N ASN A 6 38.11 -44.86 -16.27
CA ASN A 6 37.42 -44.73 -14.99
C ASN A 6 37.08 -43.37 -14.34
N LEU A 7 35.96 -43.47 -13.60
CA LEU A 7 35.41 -42.58 -12.57
C LEU A 7 36.44 -41.89 -11.66
N LYS A 8 36.16 -40.61 -11.35
CA LYS A 8 36.35 -40.05 -10.00
C LYS A 8 35.19 -39.09 -9.68
N LEU A 9 34.15 -39.66 -9.05
CA LEU A 9 33.26 -38.91 -8.16
C LEU A 9 34.11 -38.40 -7.00
N ASN A 10 34.26 -37.09 -6.88
CA ASN A 10 34.85 -36.46 -5.71
C ASN A 10 33.81 -35.54 -5.07
N CYS A 11 33.00 -36.10 -4.19
CA CYS A 11 32.26 -35.36 -3.19
C CYS A 11 33.29 -34.79 -2.20
N ASN A 12 33.39 -33.46 -2.12
CA ASN A 12 33.98 -32.84 -0.94
C ASN A 12 33.10 -31.66 -0.49
N ALA A 13 32.81 -31.71 0.81
CA ALA A 13 31.90 -30.88 1.56
C ALA A 13 32.10 -29.38 1.35
N PHE A 14 31.01 -28.66 1.11
CA PHE A 14 30.77 -27.40 1.80
C PHE A 14 29.29 -27.33 2.16
N PHE A 15 29.04 -27.60 3.45
CA PHE A 15 27.88 -27.13 4.17
C PHE A 15 27.63 -25.67 3.77
N CYS A 16 26.54 -25.37 3.06
CA CYS A 16 26.02 -24.00 3.02
C CYS A 16 25.24 -23.81 4.32
N PRO A 17 25.75 -23.04 5.30
CA PRO A 17 24.90 -22.65 6.42
C PRO A 17 23.78 -21.80 5.81
N TYR A 18 22.54 -22.25 5.96
CA TYR A 18 21.35 -21.50 5.60
C TYR A 18 21.31 -20.27 6.50
N SER A 19 22.03 -19.23 6.09
CA SER A 19 22.12 -17.96 6.76
C SER A 19 20.78 -17.26 6.57
N ASN A 20 19.99 -17.21 7.64
CA ASN A 20 18.81 -16.36 7.76
C ASN A 20 19.11 -14.85 7.54
N GLN A 21 20.36 -14.44 7.27
CA GLN A 21 20.71 -13.06 6.96
C GLN A 21 20.33 -12.65 5.53
N ASP A 22 20.27 -13.58 4.57
CA ASP A 22 19.92 -13.23 3.18
C ASP A 22 18.44 -12.87 3.02
N ALA A 23 17.55 -13.49 3.80
CA ALA A 23 16.14 -13.12 3.83
C ALA A 23 15.92 -11.67 4.32
N LYS A 24 16.75 -11.22 5.26
CA LYS A 24 16.69 -9.84 5.80
C LYS A 24 17.33 -8.83 4.85
N ALA A 25 18.36 -9.23 4.11
CA ALA A 25 19.00 -8.41 3.08
C ALA A 25 18.09 -8.23 1.85
N ALA A 26 17.38 -9.27 1.42
CA ALA A 26 16.40 -9.20 0.32
C ALA A 26 15.25 -8.23 0.63
N TYR A 27 14.75 -8.21 1.87
CA TYR A 27 13.74 -7.23 2.32
C TYR A 27 14.27 -5.79 2.35
N LYS A 28 15.60 -5.60 2.51
CA LYS A 28 16.27 -4.30 2.46
C LYS A 28 16.63 -3.87 1.02
N SER A 29 16.81 -4.83 0.11
CA SER A 29 17.12 -4.63 -1.31
C SER A 29 15.88 -4.25 -2.15
N GLY A 30 14.66 -4.50 -1.63
CA GLY A 30 13.42 -4.20 -2.37
C GLY A 30 13.18 -5.14 -3.55
N GLU A 31 13.83 -6.30 -3.57
CA GLU A 31 13.86 -7.24 -4.69
C GLU A 31 12.68 -8.22 -4.70
N ILE A 32 11.70 -8.03 -3.82
CA ILE A 32 10.38 -8.64 -3.97
C ILE A 32 9.54 -7.65 -4.78
N ARG A 33 9.68 -7.72 -6.10
CA ARG A 33 8.68 -7.14 -7.01
C ARG A 33 7.41 -7.97 -6.86
N ASP A 34 6.51 -7.53 -5.99
CA ASP A 34 5.15 -8.05 -5.96
C ASP A 34 4.54 -7.77 -7.35
N PRO A 35 4.25 -8.78 -8.18
CA PRO A 35 3.85 -8.59 -9.58
C PRO A 35 2.38 -8.15 -9.70
N SER A 36 1.85 -7.44 -8.70
CA SER A 36 0.52 -6.87 -8.79
C SER A 36 0.48 -5.86 -9.94
N PRO A 37 -0.52 -5.95 -10.82
CA PRO A 37 -0.68 -4.97 -11.89
C PRO A 37 -0.84 -3.56 -11.31
N PRO A 38 -0.37 -2.52 -12.04
CA PRO A 38 -0.48 -1.14 -11.60
C PRO A 38 -1.96 -0.74 -11.43
N ILE A 39 -2.22 0.13 -10.46
CA ILE A 39 -3.57 0.67 -10.24
C ILE A 39 -3.95 1.53 -11.45
N THR A 40 -5.04 1.19 -12.12
CA THR A 40 -5.58 1.95 -13.25
C THR A 40 -6.82 2.75 -12.84
N LEU A 41 -7.21 3.74 -13.66
CA LEU A 41 -8.45 4.49 -13.46
C LEU A 41 -9.67 3.55 -13.36
N ALA A 42 -9.72 2.50 -14.19
CA ALA A 42 -10.80 1.51 -14.17
C ALA A 42 -10.90 0.81 -12.80
N THR A 43 -9.76 0.43 -12.20
CA THR A 43 -9.76 -0.17 -10.86
C THR A 43 -10.20 0.81 -9.78
N ILE A 44 -9.86 2.10 -9.92
CA ILE A 44 -10.29 3.17 -9.01
C ILE A 44 -11.81 3.37 -9.11
N LYS A 45 -12.36 3.51 -10.32
CA LYS A 45 -13.81 3.65 -10.56
C LYS A 45 -14.59 2.50 -9.95
N ARG A 46 -14.15 1.26 -10.22
CA ARG A 46 -14.72 0.06 -9.61
C ARG A 46 -14.68 0.12 -8.07
N LYS A 47 -13.53 0.51 -7.50
CA LYS A 47 -13.39 0.58 -6.04
C LYS A 47 -14.20 1.70 -5.39
N LEU A 48 -14.41 2.83 -6.06
CA LEU A 48 -15.31 3.89 -5.60
C LEU A 48 -16.75 3.39 -5.48
N LYS A 49 -17.20 2.64 -6.49
CA LYS A 49 -18.53 2.00 -6.52
C LYS A 49 -18.67 0.92 -5.45
N GLU A 50 -17.74 -0.03 -5.40
CA GLU A 50 -17.72 -1.12 -4.39
C GLU A 50 -17.67 -0.59 -2.95
N SER A 51 -16.97 0.52 -2.71
CA SER A 51 -16.86 1.14 -1.38
C SER A 51 -18.04 2.06 -1.05
N MET A 52 -19.05 2.16 -1.93
CA MET A 52 -20.20 3.06 -1.79
C MET A 52 -19.80 4.52 -1.58
N ILE A 53 -18.62 4.92 -2.08
CA ILE A 53 -18.13 6.29 -2.02
C ILE A 53 -18.80 7.11 -3.11
N PHE A 54 -18.84 6.56 -4.33
CA PHE A 54 -19.40 7.23 -5.49
C PHE A 54 -19.70 6.21 -6.58
N ASP A 55 -20.87 6.33 -7.22
CA ASP A 55 -21.22 5.56 -8.41
C ASP A 55 -21.11 6.45 -9.64
N TYR A 56 -20.19 6.09 -10.54
CA TYR A 56 -19.95 6.86 -11.77
C TYR A 56 -21.00 6.58 -12.86
N GLU A 57 -21.86 5.58 -12.67
CA GLU A 57 -22.95 5.20 -13.58
C GLU A 57 -24.32 5.63 -13.04
N ASP A 58 -24.34 6.44 -11.98
CA ASP A 58 -25.57 6.90 -11.34
C ASP A 58 -26.48 7.62 -12.37
N PRO A 59 -27.70 7.11 -12.63
CA PRO A 59 -28.63 7.75 -13.57
C PRO A 59 -29.12 9.12 -13.08
N SER A 60 -28.94 9.46 -11.80
CA SER A 60 -29.27 10.78 -11.24
C SER A 60 -28.31 11.89 -11.68
N LEU A 61 -27.18 11.55 -12.34
CA LEU A 61 -26.23 12.53 -12.84
C LEU A 61 -26.81 13.25 -14.06
N ASN A 62 -26.89 14.57 -13.99
CA ASN A 62 -27.29 15.38 -15.13
C ASN A 62 -26.14 15.51 -16.16
N ASP A 63 -26.43 16.00 -17.36
CA ASP A 63 -25.42 16.05 -18.44
C ASP A 63 -24.24 16.97 -18.15
N ARG A 64 -24.46 18.02 -17.36
CA ARG A 64 -23.38 18.91 -16.90
C ARG A 64 -22.45 18.18 -15.93
N GLU A 65 -23.02 17.50 -14.94
CA GLU A 65 -22.29 16.70 -13.96
C GLU A 65 -21.51 15.56 -14.63
N LYS A 66 -22.08 14.90 -15.64
CA LYS A 66 -21.37 13.89 -16.45
C LYS A 66 -20.14 14.47 -17.15
N LYS A 67 -20.24 15.68 -17.71
CA LYS A 67 -19.10 16.38 -18.36
C LYS A 67 -18.03 16.78 -17.35
N GLU A 68 -18.43 17.32 -16.20
CA GLU A 68 -17.53 17.66 -15.09
C GLU A 68 -16.80 16.41 -14.57
N LEU A 69 -17.55 15.30 -14.39
CA LEU A 69 -17.03 14.02 -13.95
C LEU A 69 -16.04 13.41 -14.94
N SER A 70 -16.31 13.52 -16.25
CA SER A 70 -15.37 13.08 -17.29
C SER A 70 -14.02 13.78 -17.16
N LYS A 71 -14.04 15.13 -17.09
CA LYS A 71 -12.82 15.93 -16.93
C LYS A 71 -12.07 15.64 -15.64
N LEU A 72 -12.80 15.42 -14.54
CA LEU A 72 -12.21 14.99 -13.27
C LEU A 72 -11.46 13.66 -13.43
N PHE A 73 -12.09 12.68 -14.09
CA PHE A 73 -11.46 11.37 -14.28
C PHE A 73 -10.28 11.40 -15.26
N ASP A 74 -10.31 12.25 -16.29
CA ASP A 74 -9.16 12.47 -17.17
C ASP A 74 -7.95 13.00 -16.36
N ALA A 75 -8.19 13.96 -15.46
CA ALA A 75 -7.15 14.46 -14.57
C ALA A 75 -6.62 13.38 -13.60
N VAL A 76 -7.53 12.58 -13.02
CA VAL A 76 -7.16 11.45 -12.15
C VAL A 76 -6.37 10.39 -12.91
N GLU A 77 -6.66 10.14 -14.18
CA GLU A 77 -5.92 9.20 -15.02
C GLU A 77 -4.48 9.65 -15.24
N ILE A 78 -4.26 10.93 -15.53
CA ILE A 78 -2.92 11.51 -15.67
C ILE A 78 -2.14 11.36 -14.35
N MET A 79 -2.78 11.71 -13.22
CA MET A 79 -2.17 11.59 -11.90
C MET A 79 -1.84 10.14 -11.54
N THR A 80 -2.71 9.20 -11.91
CA THR A 80 -2.53 7.76 -11.66
C THR A 80 -1.42 7.19 -12.54
N THR A 81 -1.35 7.59 -13.80
CA THR A 81 -0.27 7.21 -14.73
C THR A 81 1.09 7.73 -14.26
N ALA A 82 1.15 8.98 -13.80
CA ALA A 82 2.37 9.53 -13.20
C ALA A 82 2.80 8.72 -11.95
N ARG A 83 1.83 8.27 -11.16
CA ARG A 83 2.05 7.47 -9.95
C ARG A 83 2.46 6.02 -10.23
N ALA A 84 2.11 5.45 -11.38
CA ALA A 84 2.55 4.10 -11.78
C ALA A 84 4.07 3.99 -11.94
N ARG A 85 4.77 5.13 -12.11
CA ARG A 85 6.25 5.21 -12.17
C ARG A 85 6.91 5.24 -10.79
N GLN A 86 6.15 5.36 -9.72
CA GLN A 86 6.64 5.42 -8.34
C GLN A 86 6.80 4.00 -7.75
N PRO A 87 7.63 3.81 -6.71
CA PRO A 87 7.81 2.50 -6.09
C PRO A 87 6.52 1.88 -5.56
N PHE A 88 6.43 0.55 -5.55
CA PHE A 88 5.21 -0.20 -5.24
C PHE A 88 4.60 0.13 -3.86
N ASN A 89 5.45 0.43 -2.88
CA ASN A 89 5.03 0.84 -1.54
C ASN A 89 4.09 2.05 -1.52
N VAL A 90 4.16 2.93 -2.52
CA VAL A 90 3.23 4.07 -2.63
C VAL A 90 1.98 3.73 -3.44
N GLN A 91 1.96 2.65 -4.24
CA GLN A 91 0.85 2.24 -5.12
C GLN A 91 -0.24 1.41 -4.41
N ASN A 92 -0.65 1.81 -3.21
CA ASN A 92 -1.79 1.20 -2.52
C ASN A 92 -3.12 1.84 -2.96
N MET A 93 -4.16 1.02 -3.12
CA MET A 93 -5.53 1.45 -3.41
C MET A 93 -6.06 2.53 -2.46
N PHE A 94 -5.77 2.45 -1.16
CA PHE A 94 -6.19 3.49 -0.21
C PHE A 94 -5.57 4.86 -0.56
N SER A 95 -4.29 4.87 -0.92
CA SER A 95 -3.59 6.08 -1.35
C SER A 95 -4.16 6.62 -2.66
N SER A 96 -4.56 5.74 -3.58
CA SER A 96 -5.21 6.13 -4.84
C SER A 96 -6.61 6.73 -4.61
N LEU A 97 -7.42 6.18 -3.69
CA LEU A 97 -8.70 6.78 -3.32
C LEU A 97 -8.53 8.15 -2.65
N ARG A 98 -7.51 8.32 -1.80
CA ARG A 98 -7.13 9.62 -1.22
C ARG A 98 -6.67 10.62 -2.27
N LEU A 99 -6.04 10.16 -3.35
CA LEU A 99 -5.67 11.00 -4.48
C LEU A 99 -6.92 11.54 -5.18
N VAL A 100 -7.94 10.70 -5.40
CA VAL A 100 -9.23 11.14 -5.96
C VAL A 100 -9.89 12.17 -5.05
N GLU A 101 -9.95 11.92 -3.74
CA GLU A 101 -10.51 12.87 -2.77
C GLU A 101 -9.83 14.26 -2.87
N ARG A 102 -8.50 14.28 -2.97
CA ARG A 102 -7.73 15.52 -3.13
C ARG A 102 -8.00 16.20 -4.48
N ALA A 103 -8.09 15.43 -5.56
CA ALA A 103 -8.41 15.96 -6.88
C ALA A 103 -9.79 16.63 -6.89
N VAL A 104 -10.81 15.96 -6.33
CA VAL A 104 -12.17 16.52 -6.18
C VAL A 104 -12.14 17.80 -5.36
N LYS A 105 -11.51 17.78 -4.17
CA LYS A 105 -11.42 18.97 -3.32
C LYS A 105 -10.68 20.13 -3.98
N LYS A 106 -9.63 19.85 -4.75
CA LYS A 106 -8.87 20.87 -5.48
C LYS A 106 -9.71 21.47 -6.61
N GLN A 107 -10.31 20.64 -7.46
CA GLN A 107 -11.14 21.09 -8.57
C GLN A 107 -12.38 21.84 -8.10
N LEU A 108 -12.95 21.47 -6.94
CA LEU A 108 -14.06 22.22 -6.33
C LEU A 108 -13.62 23.63 -5.92
N LYS A 109 -12.47 23.76 -5.24
CA LYS A 109 -11.91 25.07 -4.86
C LYS A 109 -11.56 25.94 -6.06
N GLU A 110 -11.14 25.33 -7.16
CA GLU A 110 -10.83 26.00 -8.42
C GLU A 110 -12.08 26.29 -9.28
N GLY A 111 -13.28 25.90 -8.83
CA GLY A 111 -14.53 26.10 -9.57
C GLY A 111 -14.67 25.26 -10.85
N GLN A 112 -13.86 24.20 -10.99
CA GLN A 112 -13.88 23.31 -12.16
C GLN A 112 -14.97 22.25 -12.09
N ILE A 113 -15.44 21.92 -10.89
CA ILE A 113 -16.58 21.04 -10.64
C ILE A 113 -17.60 21.76 -9.75
N SER A 114 -18.86 21.41 -9.93
CA SER A 114 -19.97 21.92 -9.13
C SER A 114 -19.99 21.35 -7.71
N GLU A 115 -20.53 22.13 -6.77
CA GLU A 115 -20.84 21.66 -5.41
C GLU A 115 -21.82 20.48 -5.41
N SER A 116 -22.79 20.47 -6.35
CA SER A 116 -23.74 19.38 -6.49
C SER A 116 -23.03 18.06 -6.79
N LEU A 117 -22.10 18.05 -7.76
CA LEU A 117 -21.31 16.86 -8.08
C LEU A 117 -20.41 16.45 -6.91
N ALA A 118 -19.72 17.41 -6.27
CA ALA A 118 -18.82 17.13 -5.16
C ALA A 118 -19.55 16.52 -3.95
N SER A 119 -20.79 16.96 -3.68
CA SER A 119 -21.62 16.47 -2.58
C SER A 119 -22.05 15.00 -2.74
N LYS A 120 -22.06 14.47 -3.97
CA LYS A 120 -22.41 13.07 -4.26
C LYS A 120 -21.33 12.09 -3.79
N PHE A 121 -20.10 12.57 -3.53
CA PHE A 121 -19.02 11.73 -3.00
C PHE A 121 -19.12 11.58 -1.48
N LYS A 122 -19.38 10.36 -1.02
CA LYS A 122 -19.52 9.98 0.40
C LYS A 122 -18.16 9.66 1.02
N TRP A 123 -17.30 10.68 1.17
CA TRP A 123 -15.94 10.51 1.67
C TRP A 123 -15.85 9.90 3.08
N ASP A 124 -16.91 9.99 3.89
CA ASP A 124 -16.96 9.37 5.22
C ASP A 124 -16.72 7.86 5.17
N LYS A 125 -17.15 7.20 4.08
CA LYS A 125 -16.96 5.76 3.84
C LYS A 125 -15.49 5.38 3.66
N LEU A 126 -14.63 6.34 3.32
CA LEU A 126 -13.18 6.13 3.18
C LEU A 126 -12.47 6.05 4.55
N SER A 127 -13.01 6.69 5.59
CA SER A 127 -12.34 6.80 6.91
C SER A 127 -12.46 5.54 7.78
N ASN A 128 -13.53 4.75 7.60
CA ASN A 128 -13.87 3.62 8.49
C ASN A 128 -12.87 2.46 8.47
N ARG A 129 -11.96 2.39 7.48
CA ARG A 129 -10.94 1.33 7.40
C ARG A 129 -9.69 1.58 8.26
N GLN A 130 -9.57 2.73 8.92
CA GLN A 130 -8.39 3.07 9.72
C GLN A 130 -8.64 3.37 11.20
N LYS A 131 -9.78 2.95 11.77
CA LYS A 131 -9.74 2.53 13.18
C LYS A 131 -8.93 1.23 13.26
N ARG A 132 -7.63 1.33 12.99
CA ARG A 132 -6.65 0.38 13.50
C ARG A 132 -6.83 0.47 15.01
N ASP A 133 -7.40 -0.56 15.60
CA ASP A 133 -7.10 -0.92 16.98
C ASP A 133 -5.60 -0.67 17.16
N LYS A 134 -5.26 0.32 17.99
CA LYS A 134 -3.88 0.45 18.45
C LYS A 134 -3.59 -0.90 19.10
N PRO A 135 -2.64 -1.73 18.61
CA PRO A 135 -2.14 -2.79 19.46
C PRO A 135 -1.58 -2.07 20.68
N MET A 136 -2.25 -2.23 21.82
CA MET A 136 -1.82 -1.73 23.10
C MET A 136 -0.65 -2.62 23.51
N TYR A 137 0.53 -2.35 22.95
CA TYR A 137 1.74 -2.98 23.45
C TYR A 137 2.00 -2.41 24.84
N TYR A 138 1.67 -3.20 25.86
CA TYR A 138 2.20 -2.99 27.19
C TYR A 138 3.68 -3.37 27.12
N LEU A 139 4.56 -2.38 27.10
CA LEU A 139 5.95 -2.63 27.44
C LEU A 139 5.95 -2.85 28.95
N ASP A 140 5.97 -4.11 29.38
CA ASP A 140 6.37 -4.47 30.74
C ASP A 140 7.81 -3.96 30.92
N VAL A 141 7.94 -2.76 31.46
CA VAL A 141 9.20 -2.31 32.02
C VAL A 141 9.37 -3.13 33.28
N ALA A 142 10.02 -4.28 33.16
CA ALA A 142 10.54 -5.03 34.28
C ALA A 142 11.43 -4.06 35.08
N ARG A 143 10.86 -3.49 36.14
CA ARG A 143 11.64 -2.79 37.16
C ARG A 143 12.43 -3.87 37.88
N ASP A 144 13.62 -4.15 37.36
CA ASP A 144 14.66 -4.87 38.08
C ASP A 144 14.91 -4.12 39.40
N SER A 145 14.21 -4.58 40.44
CA SER A 145 14.42 -4.18 41.81
C SER A 145 15.68 -4.89 42.29
N VAL A 146 16.84 -4.34 41.91
CA VAL A 146 18.13 -4.75 42.49
C VAL A 146 18.09 -4.36 43.97
N HIS A 147 17.73 -5.32 44.81
CA HIS A 147 17.87 -5.23 46.26
C HIS A 147 19.36 -5.17 46.59
N VAL A 148 19.86 -3.96 46.86
CA VAL A 148 21.16 -3.75 47.51
C VAL A 148 20.98 -4.07 48.99
N GLY A 149 21.22 -5.34 49.35
CA GLY A 149 21.26 -5.80 50.73
C GLY A 149 22.55 -5.34 51.42
N LEU A 150 22.46 -4.27 52.21
CA LEU A 150 23.46 -3.90 53.22
C LEU A 150 23.59 -5.03 54.26
N LYS A 151 24.73 -5.73 54.27
CA LYS A 151 25.13 -6.59 55.41
C LYS A 151 25.53 -5.70 56.59
N LYS A 152 24.82 -5.80 57.71
CA LYS A 152 25.31 -5.37 59.04
C LYS A 152 25.90 -6.58 59.78
N ASN A 153 27.08 -6.34 60.33
CA ASN A 153 27.94 -7.25 61.07
C ASN A 153 27.28 -7.88 62.30
N LYS A 154 27.77 -9.07 62.66
CA LYS A 154 27.97 -9.46 64.05
C LYS A 154 29.26 -10.26 64.18
#